data_AF-A0A9P0KWQ9-F1
#
_entry.id   AF-A0A9P0KWQ9-F1
#
_cell.length_a   1.000
_cell.length_b   1.000
_cell.length_c   1.000
_cell.angle_alpha   90.00
_cell.angle_beta   90.00
_cell.angle_gamma   90.00
#
_symmetry.space_group_name_H-M   'P 1'
#
loop_
_entity.id
_entity.type
_entity.pdbx_description
1 polymer ?
#
loop_
_entity_poly.entity_id
_entity_poly.type
_entity_poly.pdbx_seq_one_letter_code
_entity_poly.pdbx_strand_id
1 'polypeptide(L)'
;MKWSEEETMHFVELYSEKECLWKKSSVNYRNKNMRRAAEGDIANRMEKESFGVAELKQKIKIMRTTCNQEALKETQIDPPSENEQCLLEEQVTE
;
A
#
# COMPACT_ATOMS: atom_id res chain seq x y z
N MET A 1 -11.72 4.63 10.71
CA MET A 1 -11.54 3.22 11.11
C MET A 1 -10.27 3.12 11.93
N LYS A 2 -10.36 2.67 13.19
CA LYS A 2 -9.18 2.38 14.02
C LYS A 2 -8.77 0.94 13.75
N TRP A 3 -7.51 0.73 13.37
CA TRP A 3 -6.93 -0.60 13.21
C TRP A 3 -6.27 -1.00 14.53
N SER A 4 -6.55 -2.20 14.99
CA SER A 4 -5.80 -2.83 16.08
C SER A 4 -4.40 -3.24 15.60
N GLU A 5 -3.50 -3.48 16.56
CA GLU A 5 -2.14 -3.94 16.26
C GLU A 5 -2.17 -5.31 15.57
N GLU A 6 -2.97 -6.24 16.08
CA GLU A 6 -3.18 -7.58 15.51
C GLU A 6 -3.69 -7.51 14.06
N GLU A 7 -4.68 -6.65 13.78
CA GLU A 7 -5.20 -6.45 12.42
C GLU A 7 -4.13 -5.87 11.49
N THR A 8 -3.30 -4.97 12.01
CA THR A 8 -2.22 -4.37 11.23
C THR A 8 -1.14 -5.40 10.93
N MET A 9 -0.74 -6.23 11.90
CA MET A 9 0.21 -7.32 11.70
C MET A 9 -0.30 -8.33 10.68
N HIS A 10 -1.54 -8.79 10.86
CA HIS A 10 -2.16 -9.75 9.93
C HIS A 10 -2.24 -9.20 8.51
N PHE A 11 -2.58 -7.92 8.34
CA PHE A 11 -2.57 -7.27 7.04
C PHE A 11 -1.17 -7.17 6.44
N VAL A 12 -0.15 -6.82 7.23
CA VAL A 12 1.24 -6.73 6.75
C VAL A 12 1.74 -8.09 6.27
N GLU A 13 1.43 -9.16 6.98
CA GLU A 13 1.73 -10.54 6.56
C GLU A 13 1.12 -10.83 5.19
N LEU A 14 -0.20 -10.66 5.05
CA LEU A 14 -0.92 -10.88 3.79
C LEU A 14 -0.40 -9.99 2.65
N TYR A 15 -0.09 -8.73 2.95
CA TYR A 15 0.44 -7.78 1.98
C TYR A 15 1.84 -8.18 1.49
N SER A 16 2.69 -8.68 2.39
CA SER A 16 4.06 -9.09 2.06
C SER A 16 4.09 -10.27 1.07
N GLU A 17 3.13 -11.20 1.17
CA GLU A 17 2.97 -12.33 0.25
C GLU A 17 2.61 -11.91 -1.18
N LYS A 18 1.94 -10.75 -1.34
CA LYS A 18 1.47 -10.28 -2.64
C LYS A 18 2.49 -9.34 -3.29
N GLU A 19 3.52 -9.92 -3.90
CA GLU A 19 4.57 -9.15 -4.61
C GLU A 19 3.99 -8.17 -5.66
N CYS A 20 2.88 -8.52 -6.30
CA CYS A 20 2.21 -7.66 -7.28
C CYS A 20 1.69 -6.33 -6.70
N LEU A 21 1.59 -6.21 -5.37
CA LEU A 21 1.17 -4.97 -4.73
C LEU A 21 2.37 -4.07 -4.44
N TRP A 22 3.48 -4.58 -3.89
CA TRP A 22 4.58 -3.74 -3.39
C TRP A 22 5.85 -3.75 -4.25
N LYS A 23 6.11 -4.84 -4.98
CA LYS A 23 7.38 -5.05 -5.69
C LYS A 23 7.34 -4.43 -7.07
N LYS A 24 7.81 -3.18 -7.19
CA LYS A 24 7.85 -2.42 -8.45
C LYS A 24 8.59 -3.12 -9.60
N SER A 25 9.58 -3.95 -9.27
CA SER A 25 10.35 -4.75 -10.24
C SER A 25 9.62 -5.99 -10.75
N SER A 26 8.52 -6.39 -10.11
CA SER A 26 7.71 -7.52 -10.55
C SER A 26 6.92 -7.15 -11.80
N VAL A 27 6.92 -8.04 -12.81
CA VAL A 27 6.07 -7.89 -14.00
C VAL A 27 4.58 -7.79 -13.61
N ASN A 28 4.21 -8.45 -12.52
CA ASN A 28 2.84 -8.49 -12.01
C ASN A 28 2.42 -7.17 -11.35
N TYR A 29 3.36 -6.27 -11.02
CA TYR A 29 3.05 -4.95 -10.46
C TYR A 29 2.32 -4.04 -11.45
N ARG A 30 2.63 -4.18 -12.75
CA ARG A 30 1.94 -3.44 -13.82
C ARG A 30 0.63 -4.12 -14.25
N ASN A 31 0.37 -5.35 -13.79
CA ASN A 31 -0.84 -6.08 -14.15
C ASN A 31 -2.03 -5.67 -13.26
N LYS A 32 -2.89 -4.81 -13.80
CA LYS A 32 -4.09 -4.29 -13.12
C LYS A 32 -5.00 -5.41 -12.58
N ASN A 33 -5.17 -6.50 -13.33
CA ASN A 33 -6.04 -7.60 -12.94
C ASN A 33 -5.46 -8.37 -11.75
N MET A 34 -4.15 -8.63 -11.75
CA MET A 34 -3.49 -9.30 -10.62
C MET A 34 -3.52 -8.44 -9.36
N ARG A 35 -3.33 -7.12 -9.48
CA ARG A 35 -3.47 -6.20 -8.34
C ARG A 35 -4.87 -6.24 -7.76
N ARG A 36 -5.90 -6.11 -8.60
CA ARG A 36 -7.31 -6.18 -8.15
C ARG A 36 -7.63 -7.53 -7.50
N ALA A 37 -7.14 -8.62 -8.06
CA ALA A 37 -7.33 -9.96 -7.49
C ALA A 37 -6.64 -10.10 -6.13
N ALA A 38 -5.40 -9.61 -6.00
CA ALA A 38 -4.67 -9.61 -4.74
C ALA A 38 -5.32 -8.71 -3.68
N GLU A 39 -5.80 -7.53 -4.06
CA GLU A 39 -6.57 -6.64 -3.18
C GLU A 39 -7.86 -7.32 -2.70
N GLY A 40 -8.60 -7.98 -3.60
CA GLY A 40 -9.80 -8.73 -3.27
C GLY A 40 -9.52 -9.91 -2.32
N ASP A 41 -8.45 -10.66 -2.56
CA ASP A 41 -8.03 -11.79 -1.71
C ASP A 41 -7.65 -11.31 -0.30
N ILE A 42 -6.89 -10.22 -0.16
CA ILE A 42 -6.57 -9.65 1.15
C ILE A 42 -7.84 -9.15 1.85
N ALA A 43 -8.72 -8.44 1.14
CA ALA A 43 -9.98 -7.96 1.71
C ALA A 43 -10.87 -9.10 2.21
N ASN A 44 -10.91 -10.21 1.48
CA ASN A 44 -11.65 -11.41 1.87
C ASN A 44 -11.03 -12.07 3.12
N ARG A 45 -9.70 -12.26 3.12
CA ARG A 45 -8.98 -12.91 4.24
C ARG A 45 -8.99 -12.12 5.54
N MET A 46 -9.19 -10.81 5.49
CA MET A 46 -9.37 -9.99 6.68
C MET A 46 -10.72 -10.24 7.37
N GLU A 47 -11.66 -10.97 6.74
CA GLU A 47 -12.94 -11.43 7.29
C GLU A 47 -13.74 -10.36 8.06
N LYS A 48 -13.64 -9.10 7.63
CA LYS A 48 -14.19 -7.96 8.35
C LYS A 48 -15.37 -7.38 7.60
N GLU A 49 -16.54 -7.41 8.25
CA GLU A 49 -17.85 -7.05 7.67
C GLU A 49 -17.92 -5.62 7.09
N SER A 50 -17.08 -4.71 7.60
CA SER A 50 -16.97 -3.31 7.18
C SER A 50 -15.65 -2.99 6.44
N PHE A 51 -14.94 -4.02 5.96
CA PHE A 51 -13.66 -3.86 5.28
C PHE A 51 -13.77 -4.23 3.80
N GLY A 52 -13.83 -3.20 2.96
CA GLY A 52 -13.82 -3.35 1.51
C GLY A 52 -12.43 -3.15 0.89
N VAL A 53 -12.38 -3.39 -0.42
CA VAL A 53 -11.21 -3.10 -1.27
C VAL A 53 -10.85 -1.60 -1.23
N ALA A 54 -11.81 -0.70 -0.99
CA ALA A 54 -11.56 0.74 -0.91
C ALA A 54 -10.74 1.10 0.35
N GLU A 55 -11.12 0.56 1.51
CA GLU A 55 -10.46 0.75 2.79
C GLU A 55 -9.06 0.14 2.78
N LEU A 56 -8.92 -1.05 2.16
CA LEU A 56 -7.65 -1.69 1.91
C LEU A 56 -6.70 -0.79 1.12
N LYS A 57 -7.18 -0.21 0.00
CA LYS A 57 -6.40 0.72 -0.82
C LYS A 57 -5.96 1.94 -0.04
N GLN A 58 -6.84 2.50 0.78
CA GLN A 58 -6.51 3.63 1.64
C GLN A 58 -5.42 3.25 2.65
N LYS A 59 -5.50 2.07 3.27
CA LYS A 59 -4.47 1.56 4.20
C LYS A 59 -3.12 1.36 3.50
N ILE A 60 -3.12 0.77 2.30
CA ILE A 60 -1.90 0.63 1.47
C ILE A 60 -1.30 2.00 1.16
N LYS A 61 -2.13 2.98 0.78
CA LYS A 61 -1.69 4.36 0.52
C LYS A 61 -1.01 4.95 1.77
N ILE A 62 -1.68 4.89 2.92
CA ILE A 62 -1.13 5.40 4.19
C ILE A 62 0.21 4.73 4.51
N MET A 63 0.29 3.40 4.45
CA MET A 63 1.52 2.67 4.74
C MET A 63 2.68 3.07 3.83
N ARG A 64 2.44 3.20 2.53
CA ARG A 64 3.48 3.64 1.59
C ARG A 64 3.93 5.07 1.89
N THR A 65 2.99 5.96 2.17
CA THR A 65 3.31 7.34 2.52
C THR A 65 4.14 7.38 3.80
N THR A 66 3.75 6.66 4.85
CA THR A 66 4.51 6.58 6.11
C THR A 66 5.91 6.01 5.88
N CYS A 67 6.02 4.87 5.19
CA CYS A 67 7.31 4.24 4.91
C CYS A 67 8.23 5.12 4.04
N ASN A 68 7.69 5.80 3.04
CA ASN A 68 8.45 6.73 2.21
C ASN A 68 8.89 7.97 3.02
N GLN A 69 8.02 8.51 3.88
CA GLN A 69 8.37 9.65 4.74
C GLN A 69 9.46 9.28 5.73
N GLU A 70 9.44 8.06 6.28
CA GLU A 70 10.49 7.57 7.17
C GLU A 70 11.80 7.33 6.41
N ALA A 71 11.75 6.72 5.21
CA ALA A 71 12.93 6.58 4.35
C ALA A 71 13.51 7.93 3.92
N LEU A 72 12.66 8.92 3.62
CA LEU A 72 13.08 10.29 3.33
C LEU A 72 13.74 10.95 4.55
N LYS A 73 13.27 10.66 5.78
CA LYS A 73 13.90 11.16 7.01
C LYS A 73 15.26 10.51 7.25
N GLU A 74 15.41 9.21 6.96
CA GLU A 74 16.71 8.51 7.05
C GLU A 74 17.72 9.00 6.00
N THR A 75 17.24 9.62 4.91
CA THR A 75 18.08 10.20 3.85
C THR A 75 18.34 11.71 4.06
N GLN A 76 18.07 12.28 5.24
CA GLN A 76 18.45 13.65 5.56
C GLN A 76 19.86 13.72 6.17
N ILE A 77 20.86 13.47 5.33
CA ILE A 77 21.88 14.48 5.09
C ILE A 77 21.38 15.25 3.86
N ASP A 78 20.90 16.47 4.08
CA ASP A 78 20.30 17.45 3.14
C ASP A 78 18.78 17.36 2.82
N PRO A 79 18.07 18.51 2.82
CA PRO A 79 16.61 18.57 2.74
C PRO A 79 16.08 18.35 1.31
N PRO A 80 15.00 17.58 1.10
CA PRO A 80 14.40 17.44 -0.22
C PRO A 80 13.60 18.69 -0.58
N SER A 81 13.93 19.28 -1.73
CA SER A 81 13.18 20.34 -2.39
C SER A 81 11.70 19.96 -2.57
N GLU A 82 10.81 20.92 -2.33
CA GLU A 82 9.37 20.88 -2.57
C GLU A 82 9.03 20.48 -4.02
N ASN A 83 9.06 19.19 -4.39
CA ASN A 83 8.45 18.75 -5.67
C ASN A 83 8.15 17.25 -5.82
N GLU A 84 8.24 16.43 -4.78
CA GLU A 84 7.95 14.99 -4.90
C GLU A 84 6.60 14.55 -4.30
N GLN A 85 5.77 15.53 -3.89
CA GLN A 85 4.45 15.28 -3.30
C GLN A 85 3.36 14.87 -4.31
N CYS A 86 3.59 14.92 -5.63
CA CYS A 86 2.49 14.83 -6.61
C CYS A 86 2.56 13.64 -7.59
N LEU A 87 3.61 12.79 -7.62
CA LEU A 87 3.79 11.82 -8.72
C LEU A 87 3.24 10.39 -8.48
N LEU A 88 2.48 10.18 -7.40
CA LEU A 88 1.85 8.87 -7.13
C LEU A 88 0.32 8.92 -7.05
N GLU A 89 -0.29 10.11 -7.18
CA GLU A 89 -1.75 10.23 -7.29
C GLU A 89 -2.26 9.97 -8.72
N GLU A 90 -1.40 9.98 -9.74
CA GLU A 90 -1.80 9.79 -11.14
C GLU A 90 -1.80 8.33 -11.65
N GLN A 91 -1.34 7.33 -10.89
CA GLN A 91 -1.31 5.93 -11.36
C GLN A 91 -2.42 5.02 -10.78
N VAL A 92 -3.38 5.60 -10.04
CA VAL A 92 -4.55 4.90 -9.48
C VAL A 92 -5.87 5.41 -10.08
N THR A 93 -5.80 6.24 -11.12
CA THR A 93 -7.00 6.72 -11.82
C THR A 93 -7.03 6.11 -13.22
N GLU A 94 -7.64 4.93 -13.31
CA GLU A 94 -8.37 4.36 -14.46
C GLU A 94 -8.89 2.96 -14.09
#